data_AF-A0A075G9P9-F1
#
_entry.id   AF-A0A075G9P9-F1
#
_cell.length_a   1.000
_cell.length_b   1.000
_cell.length_c   1.000
_cell.angle_alpha   90.00
_cell.angle_beta   90.00
_cell.angle_gamma   90.00
#
_symmetry.space_group_name_H-M   'P 1'
#
loop_
_entity.id
_entity.type
_entity.pdbx_description
1 polymer ?
#
loop_
_entity_poly.entity_id
_entity_poly.type
_entity_poly.pdbx_seq_one_letter_code
_entity_poly.pdbx_strand_id
1 'polypeptide(L)'
;MSYLECRDYNQVAEAIKTMAVRGAPAIGVAAAMGLGLAAHTCKAKSREELINYLEMAGEVLRKTRPTAINLFWAIKRVLDVASSTVGDTEDIRVAVIKETQRMADEDISINRRMGKYGASLIEDGDTVLTHCK
;
A
#
# COMPACT_ATOMS: atom_id res chain seq x y z
N MET A 1 13.61 -19.35 3.83
CA MET A 1 12.73 -18.16 3.74
C MET A 1 11.67 -18.48 2.70
N SER A 2 10.38 -18.44 3.04
CA SER A 2 9.30 -18.65 2.08
C SER A 2 8.68 -17.32 1.69
N TYR A 3 8.47 -17.09 0.40
CA TYR A 3 7.82 -15.89 -0.12
C TYR A 3 6.39 -16.21 -0.56
N LEU A 4 5.47 -15.28 -0.34
CA LEU A 4 4.12 -15.32 -0.88
C LEU A 4 4.06 -14.40 -2.09
N GLU A 5 3.82 -14.97 -3.28
CA GLU A 5 3.64 -14.21 -4.51
C GLU A 5 2.15 -13.88 -4.69
N CYS A 6 1.82 -12.60 -4.80
CA CYS A 6 0.46 -12.12 -5.08
C CYS A 6 0.41 -11.61 -6.52
N ARG A 7 -0.57 -12.09 -7.29
CA ARG A 7 -0.81 -11.74 -8.70
C ARG A 7 -2.06 -10.91 -8.91
N ASP A 8 -2.91 -10.83 -7.88
CA ASP A 8 -4.08 -9.97 -7.86
C ASP A 8 -4.30 -9.36 -6.46
N TYR A 9 -5.23 -8.40 -6.38
CA TYR A 9 -5.54 -7.69 -5.14
C TYR A 9 -6.28 -8.55 -4.10
N ASN A 10 -6.92 -9.66 -4.49
CA ASN A 10 -7.57 -10.57 -3.55
C ASN A 10 -6.52 -11.37 -2.78
N GLN A 11 -5.44 -11.80 -3.45
CA GLN A 11 -4.31 -12.45 -2.79
C GLN A 11 -3.58 -11.51 -1.84
N VAL A 12 -3.43 -10.23 -2.23
CA VAL A 12 -2.92 -9.19 -1.31
C VAL A 12 -3.86 -9.00 -0.12
N ALA A 13 -5.17 -8.93 -0.36
CA ALA A 13 -6.16 -8.81 0.71
C ALA A 13 -6.07 -9.97 1.71
N GLU A 14 -5.93 -11.20 1.21
CA GLU A 14 -5.74 -12.39 2.05
C GLU A 14 -4.42 -12.34 2.80
N ALA A 15 -3.32 -11.89 2.18
CA ALA A 15 -2.04 -11.72 2.85
C ALA A 15 -2.10 -10.71 4.01
N ILE A 16 -2.87 -9.62 3.86
CA ILE A 16 -3.09 -8.64 4.93
C ILE A 16 -3.97 -9.24 6.03
N LYS A 17 -5.05 -9.94 5.65
CA LYS A 17 -6.02 -10.53 6.58
C LYS A 17 -5.41 -11.65 7.43
N THR A 18 -4.59 -12.51 6.83
CA THR A 18 -3.88 -13.62 7.49
C THR A 18 -2.61 -13.18 8.22
N MET A 19 -2.31 -11.88 8.22
CA MET A 19 -1.12 -11.30 8.84
C MET A 19 0.21 -11.79 8.26
N ALA A 20 0.22 -12.34 7.04
CA ALA A 20 1.45 -12.54 6.27
C ALA A 20 2.16 -11.20 6.03
N VAL A 21 1.41 -10.11 5.92
CA VAL A 21 1.90 -8.73 6.03
C VAL A 21 1.44 -8.11 7.35
N ARG A 22 2.39 -7.55 8.12
CA ARG A 22 2.13 -6.92 9.42
C ARG A 22 2.96 -5.65 9.63
N GLY A 23 2.50 -4.79 10.53
CA GLY A 23 3.05 -3.45 10.76
C GLY A 23 2.24 -2.41 10.00
N ALA A 24 1.84 -1.33 10.67
CA ALA A 24 0.92 -0.34 10.11
C ALA A 24 1.41 0.26 8.77
N PRO A 25 2.69 0.66 8.61
CA PRO A 25 3.17 1.20 7.34
C PRO A 25 3.19 0.16 6.22
N ALA A 26 3.68 -1.05 6.50
CA ALA A 26 3.74 -2.16 5.54
C ALA A 26 2.35 -2.58 5.04
N ILE A 27 1.34 -2.59 5.91
CA ILE A 27 -0.06 -2.85 5.52
C ILE A 27 -0.56 -1.78 4.54
N GLY A 28 -0.23 -0.51 4.77
CA GLY A 28 -0.57 0.59 3.86
C GLY A 28 0.06 0.40 2.48
N VAL A 29 1.37 0.17 2.42
CA VAL A 29 2.09 -0.06 1.15
C VAL A 29 1.58 -1.30 0.43
N ALA A 30 1.34 -2.41 1.14
CA ALA A 30 0.80 -3.63 0.53
C ALA A 30 -0.57 -3.39 -0.11
N ALA A 31 -1.47 -2.67 0.56
CA ALA A 31 -2.78 -2.36 -0.02
C ALA A 31 -2.69 -1.41 -1.21
N ALA A 32 -1.79 -0.42 -1.18
CA ALA A 32 -1.51 0.40 -2.34
C ALA A 32 -1.04 -0.47 -3.52
N MET A 33 -0.08 -1.36 -3.31
CA MET A 33 0.37 -2.31 -4.35
C MET A 33 -0.77 -3.25 -4.82
N GLY A 34 -1.69 -3.64 -3.94
CA GLY A 34 -2.91 -4.35 -4.31
C GLY A 34 -3.74 -3.57 -5.34
N LEU A 35 -3.95 -2.27 -5.14
CA LEU A 35 -4.59 -1.41 -6.14
C LEU A 35 -3.76 -1.25 -7.41
N GLY A 36 -2.42 -1.23 -7.30
CA GLY A 36 -1.51 -1.27 -8.44
C GLY A 36 -1.71 -2.52 -9.29
N LEU A 37 -1.80 -3.70 -8.67
CA LEU A 37 -2.12 -4.97 -9.33
C LEU A 37 -3.52 -4.96 -9.95
N ALA A 38 -4.51 -4.38 -9.26
CA ALA A 38 -5.86 -4.22 -9.80
C ALA A 38 -5.84 -3.35 -11.08
N ALA A 39 -5.14 -2.20 -11.05
CA ALA A 39 -4.99 -1.33 -12.22
C ALA A 39 -4.29 -2.07 -13.38
N HIS A 40 -3.22 -2.80 -13.07
CA HIS A 40 -2.44 -3.54 -14.06
C HIS A 40 -3.24 -4.66 -14.74
N THR A 41 -4.03 -5.42 -13.97
CA THR A 41 -4.74 -6.61 -14.46
C THR A 41 -6.15 -6.32 -15.00
N CYS A 42 -6.70 -5.14 -14.72
CA CYS A 42 -8.02 -4.72 -15.20
C CYS A 42 -8.09 -4.71 -16.74
N LYS A 43 -9.25 -5.05 -17.32
CA LYS A 43 -9.50 -4.99 -18.78
C LYS A 43 -10.49 -3.88 -19.18
N ALA A 44 -10.73 -2.94 -18.27
CA ALA A 44 -11.59 -1.78 -18.51
C ALA A 44 -11.15 -1.03 -19.78
N LYS A 45 -12.14 -0.64 -20.58
CA LYS A 45 -11.95 0.09 -21.84
C LYS A 45 -12.28 1.57 -21.70
N SER A 46 -12.89 1.96 -20.60
CA SER A 46 -13.19 3.34 -20.27
C SER A 46 -12.59 3.74 -18.93
N ARG A 47 -12.37 5.04 -18.77
CA ARG A 47 -11.91 5.66 -17.52
C ARG A 47 -12.84 5.30 -16.35
N GLU A 48 -14.15 5.41 -16.57
CA GLU A 48 -15.16 5.16 -15.55
C GLU A 48 -15.14 3.70 -15.08
N GLU A 49 -15.04 2.74 -16.03
CA GLU A 49 -14.91 1.32 -15.70
C GLU A 49 -13.66 1.04 -14.85
N LEU A 50 -12.52 1.66 -15.19
CA LEU A 50 -11.27 1.48 -14.45
C LEU A 50 -11.37 2.05 -13.04
N ILE A 51 -11.88 3.27 -12.88
CA ILE A 51 -12.02 3.91 -11.57
C ILE A 51 -12.99 3.11 -10.69
N ASN A 52 -14.13 2.68 -11.23
CA ASN A 52 -15.11 1.86 -10.50
C ASN A 52 -14.49 0.53 -10.06
N TYR A 53 -13.68 -0.11 -10.93
CA TYR A 53 -12.97 -1.34 -10.57
C TYR A 53 -11.95 -1.12 -9.44
N LEU A 54 -11.21 -0.01 -9.47
CA LEU A 54 -10.27 0.35 -8.40
C LEU A 54 -10.98 0.64 -7.08
N GLU A 55 -12.12 1.32 -7.10
CA GLU A 55 -12.96 1.52 -5.90
C GLU A 55 -13.45 0.20 -5.32
N MET A 56 -13.91 -0.73 -6.17
CA MET A 56 -14.30 -2.07 -5.74
C MET A 56 -13.13 -2.84 -5.10
N ALA A 57 -11.94 -2.80 -5.70
CA ALA A 57 -10.74 -3.40 -5.13
C ALA A 57 -10.34 -2.73 -3.80
N GLY A 58 -10.49 -1.40 -3.72
CA GLY A 58 -10.27 -0.61 -2.50
C GLY A 58 -11.20 -1.04 -1.37
N GLU A 59 -12.48 -1.27 -1.65
CA GLU A 59 -13.45 -1.79 -0.68
C GLU A 59 -13.10 -3.18 -0.16
N VAL A 60 -12.63 -4.08 -1.03
CA VAL A 60 -12.14 -5.40 -0.61
C VAL A 60 -10.95 -5.26 0.34
N LEU A 61 -9.99 -4.41 -0.01
CA LEU A 61 -8.80 -4.18 0.80
C LEU A 61 -9.13 -3.53 2.16
N ARG A 62 -9.99 -2.50 2.20
CA ARG A 62 -10.44 -1.82 3.44
C ARG A 62 -11.02 -2.79 4.47
N LYS A 63 -11.74 -3.82 4.00
CA LYS A 63 -12.39 -4.83 4.86
C LYS A 63 -11.42 -5.82 5.51
N THR A 64 -10.16 -5.87 5.06
CA THR A 64 -9.17 -6.81 5.61
C THR A 64 -8.82 -6.50 7.06
N ARG A 65 -8.67 -5.21 7.40
CA ARG A 65 -8.33 -4.73 8.75
C ARG A 65 -8.98 -3.36 9.03
N PRO A 66 -10.25 -3.33 9.50
CA PRO A 66 -11.06 -2.11 9.60
C PRO A 66 -10.52 -1.00 10.52
N THR A 67 -9.54 -1.30 11.36
CA THR A 67 -8.91 -0.33 12.29
C THR A 67 -7.54 0.18 11.80
N ALA A 68 -7.01 -0.34 10.70
CA ALA A 68 -5.68 0.00 10.21
C ALA A 68 -5.68 1.35 9.48
N ILE A 69 -5.44 2.45 10.17
CA ILE A 69 -5.51 3.81 9.56
C ILE A 69 -4.63 3.94 8.31
N ASN A 70 -3.41 3.39 8.34
CA ASN A 70 -2.48 3.41 7.20
C ASN A 70 -3.04 2.69 5.96
N LEU A 71 -3.88 1.66 6.15
CA LEU A 71 -4.59 0.97 5.07
C LEU A 71 -5.53 1.94 4.34
N PHE A 72 -6.40 2.62 5.10
CA PHE A 72 -7.38 3.55 4.54
C PHE A 72 -6.72 4.75 3.88
N TRP A 73 -5.69 5.32 4.51
CA TRP A 73 -4.91 6.42 3.94
C TRP A 73 -4.28 6.03 2.60
N ALA A 74 -3.64 4.86 2.55
CA ALA A 74 -2.97 4.39 1.35
C ALA A 74 -3.93 4.15 0.19
N ILE A 75 -5.05 3.48 0.47
CA ILE A 75 -6.11 3.22 -0.50
C ILE A 75 -6.67 4.54 -1.03
N LYS A 76 -7.00 5.49 -0.14
CA LYS A 76 -7.50 6.80 -0.54
C LYS A 76 -6.52 7.53 -1.45
N ARG A 77 -5.24 7.57 -1.08
CA ARG A 77 -4.18 8.25 -1.84
C ARG A 77 -4.07 7.72 -3.28
N VAL A 78 -4.15 6.41 -3.47
CA VAL A 78 -4.11 5.80 -4.81
C VAL A 78 -5.37 6.10 -5.63
N LEU A 79 -6.54 6.06 -5.00
CA LEU A 79 -7.82 6.38 -5.66
C LEU A 79 -7.92 7.87 -6.04
N ASP A 80 -7.38 8.76 -5.21
CA ASP A 80 -7.25 10.19 -5.53
C ASP A 80 -6.36 10.39 -6.76
N VAL A 81 -5.25 9.63 -6.90
CA VAL A 81 -4.41 9.66 -8.10
C VAL A 81 -5.17 9.14 -9.32
N ALA A 82 -5.88 8.02 -9.19
CA ALA A 82 -6.65 7.46 -10.30
C ALA A 82 -7.73 8.45 -10.82
N SER A 83 -8.44 9.10 -9.90
CA SER A 83 -9.52 10.03 -10.22
C SER A 83 -9.04 11.39 -10.73
N SER A 84 -7.87 11.87 -10.30
CA SER A 84 -7.31 13.17 -10.69
C SER A 84 -6.38 13.13 -11.90
N THR A 85 -5.86 11.95 -12.28
CA THR A 85 -4.99 11.81 -13.46
C THR A 85 -5.74 12.21 -14.72
N VAL A 86 -5.23 13.16 -15.50
CA VAL A 86 -5.78 13.53 -16.81
C VAL A 86 -5.22 12.58 -17.86
N GLY A 87 -6.09 12.02 -18.70
CA GLY A 87 -5.68 11.07 -19.73
C GLY A 87 -6.65 9.91 -19.89
N ASP A 88 -6.24 8.94 -20.69
CA ASP A 88 -6.99 7.73 -20.96
C ASP A 88 -6.76 6.65 -19.88
N THR A 89 -7.25 5.44 -20.12
CA THR A 89 -7.09 4.34 -19.17
C THR A 89 -5.64 3.95 -18.92
N GLU A 90 -4.76 4.09 -19.91
CA GLU A 90 -3.35 3.73 -19.77
C GLU A 90 -2.60 4.77 -18.94
N ASP A 91 -2.88 6.06 -19.16
CA ASP A 91 -2.32 7.14 -18.34
C ASP A 91 -2.64 6.92 -16.84
N ILE A 92 -3.89 6.55 -16.54
CA ILE A 92 -4.33 6.24 -15.17
C ILE A 92 -3.59 5.03 -14.60
N ARG A 93 -3.44 3.94 -15.38
CA ARG A 93 -2.72 2.72 -14.93
C ARG A 93 -1.28 3.05 -14.58
N VAL A 94 -0.59 3.77 -15.46
CA VAL A 94 0.79 4.20 -15.25
C VAL A 94 0.90 5.09 -14.01
N ALA A 95 0.01 6.06 -13.86
CA ALA A 95 0.00 6.96 -12.69
C ALA A 95 -0.22 6.20 -11.38
N VAL A 96 -1.20 5.28 -11.34
CA VAL A 96 -1.48 4.43 -10.17
C VAL A 96 -0.27 3.56 -9.83
N ILE A 97 0.28 2.82 -10.79
CA ILE A 97 1.43 1.93 -10.55
C ILE A 97 2.62 2.75 -10.02
N LYS A 98 2.92 3.89 -10.66
CA LYS A 98 3.99 4.78 -10.23
C LYS A 98 3.78 5.30 -8.81
N GLU A 99 2.56 5.67 -8.45
CA GLU A 99 2.25 6.14 -7.11
C GLU A 99 2.47 5.06 -6.05
N THR A 100 2.06 3.82 -6.33
CA THR A 100 2.25 2.70 -5.40
C THR A 100 3.73 2.39 -5.16
N GLN A 101 4.57 2.47 -6.21
CA GLN A 101 6.02 2.35 -6.08
C GLN A 101 6.60 3.51 -5.26
N ARG A 102 6.16 4.74 -5.54
CA ARG A 102 6.60 5.93 -4.79
C ARG A 102 6.28 5.81 -3.30
N MET A 103 5.10 5.31 -2.95
CA MET A 103 4.72 5.08 -1.56
C MET A 103 5.63 4.06 -0.85
N ALA A 104 6.08 3.01 -1.56
CA ALA A 104 7.04 2.05 -1.03
C ALA A 104 8.40 2.69 -0.77
N ASP A 105 8.89 3.49 -1.72
CA ASP A 105 10.17 4.20 -1.59
C ASP A 105 10.13 5.24 -0.46
N GLU A 106 8.99 5.95 -0.32
CA GLU A 106 8.73 6.88 0.77
C GLU A 106 8.78 6.19 2.14
N ASP A 107 8.13 5.04 2.29
CA ASP A 107 8.13 4.26 3.54
C ASP A 107 9.55 3.86 3.95
N ILE A 108 10.35 3.35 3.01
CA ILE A 108 11.77 3.03 3.23
C ILE A 108 12.54 4.28 3.68
N SER A 109 12.31 5.42 3.01
CA SER A 109 13.00 6.68 3.34
C SER A 109 12.62 7.20 4.74
N ILE A 110 11.35 7.05 5.14
CA ILE A 110 10.84 7.50 6.44
C ILE A 110 11.43 6.62 7.53
N ASN A 111 11.40 5.30 7.36
CA ASN A 111 11.93 4.35 8.34
C ASN A 111 13.44 4.55 8.54
N ARG A 112 14.21 4.76 7.46
CA ARG A 112 15.64 5.06 7.56
C ARG A 112 15.92 6.37 8.29
N ARG A 113 15.16 7.44 7.99
CA ARG A 113 15.32 8.73 8.68
C ARG A 113 14.95 8.63 10.15
N MET A 114 13.83 7.98 10.46
CA MET A 114 13.39 7.75 11.84
C MET A 114 14.43 6.95 12.61
N GLY A 115 14.99 5.89 12.02
CA GLY A 115 16.10 5.13 12.62
C GLY A 115 17.34 5.99 12.85
N LYS A 116 17.72 6.84 11.89
CA LYS A 116 18.86 7.76 12.04
C LYS A 116 18.67 8.75 13.20
N TYR A 117 17.49 9.36 13.32
CA TYR A 117 17.19 10.28 14.42
C TYR A 117 17.00 9.57 15.76
N GLY A 118 16.42 8.36 15.75
CA GLY A 118 16.28 7.55 16.97
C GLY A 118 17.63 7.08 17.49
N ALA A 119 18.55 6.69 16.61
CA ALA A 119 19.88 6.24 16.98
C ALA A 119 20.71 7.32 17.69
N SER A 120 20.48 8.61 17.40
CA SER A 120 21.16 9.68 18.15
C SER A 120 20.67 9.87 19.60
N LEU A 121 19.64 9.12 20.01
CA LEU A 121 19.12 9.12 21.37
C LEU A 121 19.59 7.91 22.20
N ILE A 122 20.40 7.03 21.60
CA ILE A 122 20.88 5.78 22.21
C ILE A 122 22.40 5.83 22.24
N GLU A 123 22.97 5.55 23.41
CA GLU A 123 24.42 5.49 23.60
C GLU A 123 24.92 4.03 23.67
N ASP A 124 26.23 3.85 23.50
CA ASP A 124 26.84 2.53 23.66
C ASP A 124 26.69 2.05 25.12
N GLY A 125 26.20 0.83 25.30
CA GLY A 125 25.90 0.25 26.62
C GLY A 125 24.44 0.39 27.08
N ASP A 126 23.60 1.15 26.36
CA ASP A 126 22.17 1.24 26.68
C ASP A 126 21.42 -0.08 26.47
N THR A 127 20.45 -0.36 27.33
CA THR A 127 19.51 -1.49 27.16
C THR A 127 18.15 -0.97 26.73
N VAL A 128 17.74 -1.32 25.51
CA VAL A 128 16.46 -0.88 24.92
C VAL A 128 15.37 -1.93 25.12
N LEU A 129 14.31 -1.58 25.83
CA LEU A 129 13.08 -2.37 25.91
C LEU A 129 12.07 -1.89 24.86
N THR A 130 11.49 -2.81 24.10
CA THR A 130 10.40 -2.50 23.15
C THR A 130 9.19 -3.38 23.42
N HIS A 131 8.00 -2.89 23.06
CA HIS A 131 6.75 -3.64 23.15
C HIS A 131 5.81 -3.21 22.01
N CYS A 132 5.15 -4.17 21.37
CA CYS A 132 4.11 -3.90 20.39
C CYS A 132 2.75 -3.93 21.09
N LYS A 133 1.90 -2.94 20.81
CA LYS A 133 0.46 -3.03 21.14
C LYS A 133 -0.30 -3.83 20.08
#